data_AF-A0A2P0QLT1-F1
#
_entry.id   AF-A0A2P0QLT1-F1
#
_cell.length_a   1.000
_cell.length_b   1.000
_cell.length_c   1.000
_cell.angle_alpha   90.00
_cell.angle_beta   90.00
_cell.angle_gamma   90.00
#
_symmetry.space_group_name_H-M   'P 1'
#
loop_
_entity.id
_entity.type
_entity.pdbx_description
1 polymer ?
#
loop_
_entity_poly.entity_id
_entity_poly.type
_entity_poly.pdbx_seq_one_letter_code
_entity_poly.pdbx_strand_id
1 'polypeptide(L)'
;KFIAADGGYERVVWMPADLKEQLRAFIPEDLIEKIATEKDVTTISEPVTFLTQKSHPVMARWKTDEIVTDKSALTASPVFAAGEFPLHAGGFKIILKNARIYADRVIVLPIKPKKPKR
;
A
#
# COMPACT_ATOMS: atom_id res chain seq x y z
N LYS A 1 10.51 14.26 22.61
CA LYS A 1 10.55 13.13 21.64
C LYS A 1 9.27 13.18 20.84
N PHE A 2 9.33 13.55 19.56
CA PHE A 2 8.14 13.77 18.71
C PHE A 2 7.79 12.47 17.98
N ILE A 3 6.56 11.97 18.14
CA ILE A 3 5.96 10.80 17.46
C ILE A 3 6.99 9.69 17.16
N ALA A 4 7.68 9.21 18.19
CA ALA A 4 8.82 8.30 17.99
C ALA A 4 8.43 6.95 17.38
N ALA A 5 7.19 6.50 17.60
CA ALA A 5 6.68 5.22 17.09
C ALA A 5 6.48 5.23 15.57
N ASP A 6 6.06 6.36 14.99
CA ASP A 6 5.77 6.45 13.55
C ASP A 6 6.92 7.05 12.73
N GLY A 7 8.07 7.34 13.35
CA GLY A 7 9.25 7.93 12.68
C GLY A 7 9.36 9.45 12.82
N GLY A 8 8.62 10.05 13.75
CA GLY A 8 8.79 11.45 14.15
C GLY A 8 8.66 12.43 12.98
N TYR A 9 9.67 13.30 12.82
CA TYR A 9 9.68 14.33 11.79
C TYR A 9 9.80 13.79 10.37
N GLU A 10 10.21 12.53 10.18
CA GLU A 10 10.26 11.91 8.85
C GLU A 10 8.87 11.78 8.22
N ARG A 11 7.79 11.83 9.02
CA ARG A 11 6.38 11.78 8.56
C ARG A 11 5.83 13.15 8.18
N VAL A 12 6.47 14.23 8.61
CA VAL A 12 5.96 15.57 8.35
C VAL A 12 6.27 15.92 6.90
N VAL A 13 5.23 16.02 6.09
CA VAL A 13 5.34 16.25 4.64
C VAL A 13 5.13 17.71 4.28
N TRP A 14 4.30 18.41 5.06
CA TRP A 14 3.90 19.78 4.82
C TRP A 14 3.74 20.53 6.14
N MET A 15 4.19 21.79 6.19
CA MET A 15 3.89 22.70 7.29
C MET A 15 3.90 24.19 6.85
N PRO A 16 3.18 25.08 7.54
CA PRO A 16 3.25 26.52 7.30
C PRO A 16 4.65 27.09 7.54
N ALA A 17 5.03 28.14 6.82
CA ALA A 17 6.37 28.72 6.93
C ALA A 17 6.68 29.24 8.35
N ASP A 18 5.72 29.91 8.98
CA ASP A 18 5.86 30.44 10.34
C ASP A 18 6.17 29.33 11.36
N LEU A 19 5.48 28.18 11.23
CA LEU A 19 5.68 27.04 12.11
C LEU A 19 7.04 26.38 11.87
N LYS A 20 7.51 26.38 10.62
CA LYS A 20 8.82 25.86 10.23
C LYS A 20 9.96 26.65 10.86
N GLU A 21 9.81 27.97 10.95
CA GLU A 21 10.79 28.85 11.60
C GLU A 21 10.81 28.65 13.12
N GLN A 22 9.64 28.57 13.76
CA GLN A 22 9.52 28.34 15.20
C GLN A 22 10.09 26.97 15.63
N LEU A 23 9.86 25.95 14.81
CA LEU A 23 10.31 24.59 15.11
C LEU A 23 11.69 24.26 14.53
N ARG A 24 12.38 25.23 13.92
CA ARG A 24 13.70 25.04 13.31
C ARG A 24 14.73 24.45 14.29
N ALA A 25 14.66 24.82 15.56
CA ALA A 25 15.55 24.30 16.61
C ALA A 25 15.25 22.83 17.01
N PHE A 26 14.08 22.30 16.67
CA PHE A 26 13.63 20.97 17.07
C PHE A 26 13.61 19.96 15.92
N ILE A 27 13.59 20.45 14.67
CA ILE A 27 13.58 19.62 13.46
C ILE A 27 15.04 19.38 13.02
N PRO A 28 15.41 18.15 12.59
CA PRO A 28 16.72 17.89 12.00
C PRO A 28 16.94 18.70 10.73
N GLU A 29 18.12 19.34 10.59
CA GLU A 29 18.43 20.23 9.45
C GLU A 29 18.23 19.56 8.08
N ASP A 30 18.60 18.28 7.97
CA ASP A 30 18.43 17.48 6.75
C ASP A 30 16.98 17.29 6.30
N LEU A 31 16.02 17.41 7.22
CA LEU A 31 14.59 17.28 6.96
C LEU A 31 13.91 18.62 6.71
N ILE A 32 14.41 19.70 7.32
CA ILE A 32 13.81 21.03 7.19
C ILE A 32 13.69 21.44 5.73
N GLU A 33 14.72 21.21 4.92
CA GLU A 33 14.71 21.60 3.51
C GLU A 33 13.82 20.72 2.62
N LYS A 34 13.43 19.54 3.10
CA LYS A 34 12.63 18.56 2.36
C LYS A 34 11.13 18.68 2.65
N ILE A 35 10.75 19.38 3.72
CA ILE A 35 9.34 19.62 4.09
C ILE A 35 8.76 20.75 3.23
N ALA A 36 7.64 20.46 2.57
CA ALA A 36 6.92 21.44 1.74
C ALA A 36 6.29 22.54 2.59
N THR A 37 6.23 23.75 2.05
CA THR A 37 5.49 24.87 2.65
C THR A 37 4.36 25.34 1.74
N GLU A 38 3.48 26.20 2.26
CA GLU A 38 2.43 26.88 1.48
C GLU A 38 2.96 27.66 0.27
N LYS A 39 4.23 28.07 0.29
CA LYS A 39 4.87 28.77 -0.82
C LYS A 39 5.32 27.82 -1.94
N ASP A 40 5.61 26.58 -1.59
CA ASP A 40 6.13 25.56 -2.52
C ASP A 40 5.01 24.77 -3.17
N VAL A 41 3.89 24.58 -2.44
CA VAL A 41 2.78 23.72 -2.85
C VAL A 41 1.46 24.35 -2.44
N THR A 42 0.61 24.63 -3.43
CA THR A 42 -0.71 25.24 -3.23
C THR A 42 -1.86 24.29 -3.55
N THR A 43 -1.62 23.29 -4.40
CA THR A 43 -2.62 22.31 -4.84
C THR A 43 -2.38 20.94 -4.22
N ILE A 44 -3.43 20.12 -4.04
CA ILE A 44 -3.37 18.79 -3.41
C ILE A 44 -2.45 17.80 -4.16
N SER A 45 -2.26 17.94 -5.47
CA SER A 45 -1.48 17.01 -6.30
C SER A 45 0.02 17.31 -6.39
N GLU A 46 0.43 18.54 -6.09
CA GLU A 46 1.81 19.02 -6.13
C GLU A 46 2.74 18.53 -4.99
N PRO A 47 2.28 18.15 -3.77
CA PRO A 47 3.16 17.73 -2.70
C PRO A 47 3.90 16.45 -3.07
N VAL A 48 3.22 15.51 -3.73
CA VAL A 48 3.81 14.23 -4.13
C VAL A 48 4.98 14.46 -5.09
N THR A 49 4.82 15.38 -6.04
CA THR A 49 5.90 15.73 -6.98
C THR A 49 7.06 16.42 -6.27
N PHE A 50 6.79 17.34 -5.35
CA PHE A 50 7.82 18.03 -4.57
C PHE A 50 8.62 17.06 -3.68
N LEU A 51 7.94 16.17 -2.97
CA LEU A 51 8.56 15.16 -2.11
C LEU A 51 9.41 14.16 -2.89
N THR A 52 8.99 13.84 -4.11
CA THR A 52 9.76 12.97 -5.02
C THR A 52 11.05 13.67 -5.45
N GLN A 53 10.97 14.94 -5.84
CA GLN A 53 12.14 15.73 -6.23
C GLN A 53 13.13 15.94 -5.07
N LYS A 54 12.62 16.25 -3.88
CA LYS A 54 13.42 16.45 -2.66
C LYS A 54 13.87 15.15 -1.99
N SER A 55 13.47 13.99 -2.53
CA SER A 55 13.77 12.67 -1.98
C SER A 55 13.43 12.55 -0.49
N HIS A 56 12.18 12.89 -0.14
CA HIS A 56 11.71 12.83 1.25
C HIS A 56 11.61 11.37 1.74
N PRO A 57 12.04 11.05 2.98
CA PRO A 57 12.06 9.68 3.50
C PRO A 57 10.68 8.98 3.52
N VAL A 58 9.58 9.74 3.56
CA VAL A 58 8.21 9.21 3.42
C VAL A 58 8.00 8.41 2.15
N MET A 59 8.63 8.78 1.03
CA MET A 59 8.44 8.10 -0.25
C MET A 59 8.94 6.65 -0.23
N ALA A 60 10.02 6.38 0.52
CA ALA A 60 10.56 5.03 0.68
C ALA A 60 9.59 4.12 1.44
N ARG A 61 8.84 4.67 2.41
CA ARG A 61 7.84 3.92 3.18
C ARG A 61 6.61 3.60 2.36
N TRP A 62 6.09 4.57 1.60
CA TRP A 62 4.95 4.31 0.70
C TRP A 62 5.26 3.25 -0.34
N LYS A 63 6.48 3.24 -0.87
CA LYS A 63 6.95 2.20 -1.80
C LYS A 63 7.07 0.82 -1.12
N THR A 64 7.30 0.79 0.19
CA THR A 64 7.40 -0.45 0.97
C THR A 64 6.02 -1.05 1.24
N ASP A 65 5.00 -0.23 1.47
CA ASP A 65 3.63 -0.73 1.75
C ASP A 65 2.99 -1.44 0.53
N GLU A 66 3.37 -1.09 -0.70
CA GLU A 66 2.95 -1.84 -1.90
C GLU A 66 3.60 -3.24 -1.99
N ILE A 67 4.70 -3.49 -1.27
CA ILE A 67 5.45 -4.75 -1.32
C ILE A 67 5.00 -5.74 -0.22
N VAL A 68 4.31 -5.26 0.83
CA VAL A 68 3.93 -6.09 2.00
C VAL A 68 2.57 -6.77 1.86
N THR A 69 1.74 -6.43 0.87
CA THR A 69 0.42 -7.09 0.69
C THR A 69 0.52 -8.56 0.21
N ASP A 70 1.71 -9.07 -0.13
CA ASP A 70 1.84 -10.43 -0.71
C ASP A 70 2.62 -11.46 0.12
N LYS A 71 3.07 -11.18 1.37
CA LYS A 71 4.01 -12.10 2.04
C LYS A 71 3.90 -12.39 3.55
N SER A 72 2.79 -12.15 4.24
CA SER A 72 2.67 -12.71 5.60
C SER A 72 1.23 -12.97 6.04
N ALA A 73 0.82 -14.25 6.00
CA ALA A 73 0.10 -14.93 7.07
C ALA A 73 -0.34 -16.34 6.62
N LEU A 74 0.61 -17.26 6.47
CA LEU A 74 0.38 -18.68 6.74
C LEU A 74 0.77 -18.91 8.20
N THR A 75 -0.20 -18.90 9.12
CA THR A 75 -0.15 -19.73 10.34
C THR A 75 -1.50 -19.74 11.05
N ALA A 76 -2.09 -20.95 11.06
CA ALA A 76 -2.87 -21.58 12.11
C ALA A 76 -4.32 -21.12 12.41
N SER A 77 -5.23 -22.00 11.97
CA SER A 77 -6.57 -22.30 12.49
C SER A 77 -7.75 -21.54 11.88
N PRO A 78 -8.53 -22.17 10.97
CA PRO A 78 -9.82 -21.63 10.58
C PRO A 78 -10.83 -21.89 11.70
N VAL A 79 -11.23 -20.82 12.40
CA VAL A 79 -12.55 -20.80 13.04
C VAL A 79 -13.55 -20.74 11.89
N PHE A 80 -14.04 -21.91 11.47
CA PHE A 80 -15.12 -22.01 10.50
C PHE A 80 -16.38 -21.39 11.14
N ALA A 81 -16.69 -20.15 10.74
CA ALA A 81 -18.04 -19.62 10.89
C ALA A 81 -18.97 -20.50 10.04
N ALA A 82 -19.91 -21.16 10.71
CA ALA A 82 -20.95 -21.94 10.06
C ALA A 82 -21.82 -21.00 9.20
N GLY A 83 -21.54 -20.93 7.90
CA GLY A 83 -22.30 -20.09 6.98
C GLY A 83 -21.74 -19.91 5.58
N GLU A 84 -20.46 -20.18 5.33
CA GLU A 84 -19.86 -19.97 4.00
C GLU A 84 -19.23 -21.26 3.48
N PHE A 85 -19.81 -21.79 2.40
CA PHE A 85 -19.38 -23.03 1.76
C PHE A 85 -17.89 -22.98 1.39
N PRO A 86 -17.06 -23.95 1.84
CA PRO A 86 -15.69 -24.06 1.38
C PRO A 86 -15.69 -24.55 -0.07
N LEU A 87 -15.32 -23.68 -1.01
CA LEU A 87 -14.99 -23.99 -2.42
C LEU A 87 -13.69 -24.82 -2.53
N HIS A 88 -13.53 -25.84 -1.69
CA HIS A 88 -12.37 -26.73 -1.65
C HIS A 88 -12.76 -28.10 -2.20
N ALA A 89 -13.04 -28.19 -3.51
CA ALA A 89 -13.05 -29.46 -4.23
C ALA A 89 -12.93 -29.26 -5.74
N GLY A 90 -11.70 -29.10 -6.24
CA GLY A 90 -11.39 -29.34 -7.65
C GLY A 90 -11.12 -28.11 -8.52
N GLY A 91 -9.85 -27.71 -8.60
CA GLY A 91 -9.17 -27.54 -9.89
C GLY A 91 -9.32 -26.25 -10.70
N PHE A 92 -10.01 -25.21 -10.23
CA PHE A 92 -10.12 -23.97 -11.02
C PHE A 92 -9.80 -22.72 -10.20
N LYS A 93 -8.81 -21.96 -10.67
CA LYS A 93 -8.45 -20.66 -10.10
C LYS A 93 -8.73 -19.59 -11.16
N ILE A 94 -9.79 -18.83 -10.98
CA ILE A 94 -10.16 -17.71 -11.85
C ILE A 94 -9.94 -16.42 -11.05
N ILE A 95 -9.02 -15.56 -11.49
CA ILE A 95 -8.77 -14.23 -10.88
C ILE A 95 -9.08 -13.16 -11.91
N LEU A 96 -10.07 -12.31 -11.62
CA LEU A 96 -10.48 -11.19 -12.46
C LEU A 96 -10.40 -9.91 -11.63
N LYS A 97 -9.51 -8.98 -12.01
CA LYS A 97 -9.42 -7.65 -11.38
C LYS A 97 -10.00 -6.61 -12.33
N ASN A 98 -11.04 -5.91 -11.87
CA ASN A 98 -11.72 -4.82 -12.58
C ASN A 98 -12.33 -5.19 -13.96
N ALA A 99 -12.91 -6.39 -14.08
CA ALA A 99 -13.55 -6.85 -15.31
C ALA A 99 -15.08 -6.67 -15.27
N ARG A 100 -15.69 -6.27 -16.40
CA ARG A 100 -17.14 -6.31 -16.61
C ARG A 100 -17.47 -7.51 -17.51
N ILE A 101 -18.10 -8.54 -16.97
CA ILE A 101 -18.46 -9.75 -17.73
C ILE A 101 -19.95 -9.69 -18.06
N TYR A 102 -20.28 -9.74 -19.35
CA TYR A 102 -21.65 -9.87 -19.85
C TYR A 102 -21.73 -11.14 -20.70
N ALA A 103 -22.52 -12.12 -20.24
CA ALA A 103 -22.76 -13.37 -20.97
C ALA A 103 -24.10 -13.98 -20.55
N ASP A 104 -24.84 -14.54 -21.51
CA ASP A 104 -26.13 -15.20 -21.25
C ASP A 104 -25.95 -16.56 -20.56
N ARG A 105 -24.82 -17.25 -20.77
CA ARG A 105 -24.47 -18.50 -20.06
C ARG A 105 -22.95 -18.74 -20.08
N VAL A 106 -22.39 -19.12 -18.93
CA VAL A 106 -20.96 -19.47 -18.79
C VAL A 106 -20.82 -20.90 -18.24
N ILE A 107 -20.00 -21.74 -18.89
CA ILE A 107 -19.74 -23.13 -18.47
C ILE A 107 -18.22 -23.33 -18.37
N VAL A 108 -17.73 -23.73 -17.20
CA VAL A 108 -16.29 -23.98 -16.95
C VAL A 108 -16.06 -25.50 -16.86
N LEU A 109 -15.24 -26.03 -17.77
CA LEU A 109 -14.97 -27.48 -17.87
C LEU A 109 -13.57 -27.83 -17.34
N PRO A 110 -13.43 -28.92 -16.55
CA PRO A 110 -12.14 -29.41 -16.07
C PRO A 110 -11.33 -30.03 -17.19
N ILE A 111 -10.09 -29.56 -17.33
CA ILE A 111 -9.09 -30.24 -18.14
C ILE A 111 -8.57 -31.41 -17.30
N LYS A 112 -8.98 -32.64 -17.64
CA LYS A 112 -8.47 -33.85 -16.98
C LYS A 112 -7.04 -34.13 -17.47
N PRO A 113 -6.01 -34.16 -16.61
CA PRO A 113 -4.69 -34.61 -17.03
C PRO A 113 -4.72 -36.11 -17.34
N LYS A 114 -4.32 -36.49 -18.56
CA LYS A 114 -4.25 -37.88 -19.02
C LYS A 114 -3.15 -38.61 -18.25
N LYS A 115 -3.53 -39.52 -17.33
CA LYS A 115 -2.57 -40.34 -16.58
C LYS A 115 -1.76 -41.23 -17.55
N PRO A 116 -0.43 -41.36 -17.39
CA PRO A 116 0.34 -42.36 -18.12
C PRO A 116 -0.01 -43.76 -17.61
N LYS A 117 -0.29 -44.68 -18.55
CA LYS A 117 -0.52 -46.10 -18.26
C LYS A 117 0.78 -46.72 -17.74
N ARG A 118 0.72 -47.35 -16.57
CA ARG A 118 1.71 -48.34 -16.13
C ARG A 118 1.38 -49.67 -16.78
#